data_AF-A0A1Q5Q4U9-F1
#
_entry.id   AF-A0A1Q5Q4U9-F1
#
_cell.length_a   1.000
_cell.length_b   1.000
_cell.length_c   1.000
_cell.angle_alpha   90.00
_cell.angle_beta   90.00
_cell.angle_gamma   90.00
#
_symmetry.space_group_name_H-M   'P 1'
#
loop_
_entity.id
_entity.type
_entity.pdbx_description
1 polymer ?
#
loop_
_entity_poly.entity_id
_entity_poly.type
_entity_poly.pdbx_seq_one_letter_code
_entity_poly.pdbx_strand_id
1 'polypeptide(L)'
;MRARQLMREAWRSAISSKVSSLLVALVVGATCFIALTTVGRNAANEAALLAEFEGVGARQITVINSSEQDYINPATLATVAHLRGVQQAAALGRTTDVTNGAIPGTPATPLWPVYGEIADVAPLVAGRAPGPGEAIIGVSALDRLRFAAPSGFVQSQAGAQYPVVGMFQATAPFEDLNEGILIRAEDDTRLTQLRVVVGEMENVRATQSAIVSVLAPQDASKMQLRSGRDLVEQAFTLGGLTAQFGRATFLLILGVGALFVSSVVLSDVLVRRRDLGRRRALGCSRASLVALVVARNVAAGIVGAAIGCLIALGLGARSGVLPPVSFVVAVAVLALITCILASLPPAVFAAHRDPVRVLRTP
;
A
#
# COMPACT_ATOMS: atom_id res chain seq x y z
N MET A 1 44.86 8.73 21.43
CA MET A 1 44.40 9.77 20.47
C MET A 1 43.02 10.25 20.89
N ARG A 2 42.76 11.56 20.94
CA ARG A 2 41.42 12.08 21.27
C ARG A 2 40.46 11.78 20.11
N ALA A 3 39.24 11.29 20.36
CA ALA A 3 38.27 10.87 19.34
C ALA A 3 38.03 11.93 18.23
N ARG A 4 38.05 13.21 18.61
CA ARG A 4 37.88 14.35 17.70
C ARG A 4 39.02 14.49 16.67
N GLN A 5 40.25 14.11 17.05
CA GLN A 5 41.39 14.10 16.13
C GLN A 5 41.27 12.94 15.13
N LEU A 6 40.87 11.76 15.60
CA LEU A 6 40.61 10.59 14.75
C LEU A 6 39.54 10.87 13.69
N MET A 7 38.42 11.49 14.04
CA MET A 7 37.38 11.85 13.07
C MET A 7 37.86 12.86 12.03
N ARG A 8 38.56 13.91 12.46
CA ARG A 8 39.08 14.95 11.56
C ARG A 8 40.12 14.39 10.59
N GLU A 9 40.93 13.45 11.05
CA GLU A 9 41.97 12.77 10.27
C GLU A 9 41.35 11.74 9.31
N ALA A 10 40.33 10.99 9.75
CA ALA A 10 39.54 10.09 8.90
C ALA A 10 38.85 10.84 7.76
N TRP A 11 38.23 12.00 8.04
CA TRP A 11 37.58 12.84 7.02
C TRP A 11 38.57 13.34 5.97
N ARG A 12 39.71 13.89 6.41
CA ARG A 12 40.78 14.34 5.51
C ARG A 12 41.37 13.18 4.71
N SER A 13 41.50 12.00 5.32
CA SER A 13 42.00 10.80 4.65
C SER A 13 40.98 10.23 3.65
N ALA A 14 39.68 10.35 3.89
CA ALA A 14 38.64 9.96 2.93
C ALA A 14 38.73 10.83 1.67
N ILE A 15 38.93 12.14 1.83
CA ILE A 15 39.10 13.08 0.71
C ILE A 15 40.38 12.81 -0.10
N SER A 16 41.43 12.28 0.54
CA SER A 16 42.70 11.96 -0.16
C SER A 16 42.70 10.60 -0.86
N SER A 17 41.83 9.66 -0.49
CA SER A 17 41.56 8.40 -1.22
C SER A 17 40.34 8.48 -2.10
N LYS A 18 40.38 9.38 -3.08
CA LYS A 18 39.23 9.66 -3.94
C LYS A 18 38.57 8.40 -4.50
N VAL A 19 39.36 7.41 -4.97
CA VAL A 19 38.81 6.20 -5.60
C VAL A 19 38.11 5.27 -4.59
N SER A 20 38.79 4.82 -3.54
CA SER A 20 38.20 3.86 -2.59
C SER A 20 37.02 4.47 -1.82
N SER A 21 37.14 5.73 -1.37
CA SER A 21 36.06 6.40 -0.66
C SER A 21 34.85 6.67 -1.56
N LEU A 22 35.07 7.00 -2.84
CA LEU A 22 33.97 7.12 -3.81
C LEU A 22 33.29 5.77 -4.05
N LEU A 23 34.05 4.68 -4.19
CA LEU A 23 33.48 3.35 -4.38
C LEU A 23 32.65 2.89 -3.17
N VAL A 24 33.15 3.09 -1.94
CA VAL A 24 32.38 2.78 -0.73
C VAL A 24 31.10 3.63 -0.64
N ALA A 25 31.21 4.94 -0.91
CA ALA A 25 30.05 5.83 -0.93
C ALA A 25 29.03 5.40 -1.99
N LEU A 26 29.47 4.99 -3.18
CA LEU A 26 28.60 4.50 -4.25
C LEU A 26 27.91 3.20 -3.85
N VAL A 27 28.63 2.23 -3.29
CA VAL A 27 28.05 0.96 -2.85
C VAL A 27 27.01 1.20 -1.74
N VAL A 28 27.35 1.98 -0.71
CA VAL A 28 26.41 2.30 0.39
C VAL A 28 25.22 3.14 -0.08
N GLY A 29 25.45 4.07 -1.02
CA GLY A 29 24.38 4.84 -1.62
C GLY A 29 23.45 3.97 -2.46
N ALA A 30 23.99 3.05 -3.27
CA ALA A 30 23.22 2.11 -4.05
C ALA A 30 22.42 1.15 -3.16
N THR A 31 22.97 0.63 -2.07
CA THR A 31 22.23 -0.24 -1.14
C THR A 31 21.08 0.51 -0.48
N CYS A 32 21.30 1.76 -0.02
CA CYS A 32 20.23 2.60 0.54
C CYS A 32 19.16 2.90 -0.52
N PHE A 33 19.57 3.28 -1.73
CA PHE A 33 18.66 3.58 -2.83
C PHE A 33 17.78 2.37 -3.17
N ILE A 34 18.39 1.22 -3.46
CA ILE A 34 17.69 -0.01 -3.86
C ILE A 34 16.77 -0.50 -2.73
N ALA A 35 17.23 -0.42 -1.47
CA ALA A 35 16.42 -0.78 -0.31
C ALA A 35 15.17 0.11 -0.20
N LEU A 36 15.33 1.42 -0.32
CA LEU A 36 14.22 2.36 -0.22
C LEU A 36 13.22 2.22 -1.37
N THR A 37 13.69 1.99 -2.60
CA THR A 37 12.80 1.82 -3.74
C THR A 37 12.05 0.49 -3.72
N THR A 38 12.70 -0.58 -3.26
CA THR A 38 12.13 -1.93 -3.29
C THR A 38 11.25 -2.17 -2.06
N VAL A 39 11.78 -1.93 -0.86
CA VAL A 39 11.11 -2.25 0.41
C VAL A 39 10.15 -1.13 0.81
N GLY A 40 10.45 0.13 0.47
CA GLY A 40 9.59 1.27 0.79
C GLY A 40 8.20 1.18 0.15
N ARG A 41 8.10 0.60 -1.06
CA ARG A 41 6.80 0.31 -1.71
C ARG A 41 5.99 -0.73 -0.95
N ASN A 42 6.64 -1.80 -0.48
CA ASN A 42 5.95 -2.83 0.29
C ASN A 42 5.42 -2.30 1.62
N ALA A 43 6.21 -1.48 2.32
CA ALA A 43 5.79 -0.85 3.57
C ALA A 43 4.63 0.15 3.37
N ALA A 44 4.65 0.93 2.28
CA ALA A 44 3.56 1.84 1.94
C ALA A 44 2.27 1.08 1.62
N ASN A 45 2.37 -0.05 0.91
CA ASN A 45 1.22 -0.90 0.60
C ASN A 45 0.63 -1.54 1.87
N GLU A 46 1.46 -1.98 2.81
CA GLU A 46 1.00 -2.54 4.10
C GLU A 46 0.23 -1.50 4.93
N ALA A 47 0.72 -0.26 4.99
CA ALA A 47 0.03 0.83 5.67
C ALA A 47 -1.30 1.22 4.99
N ALA A 48 -1.33 1.23 3.66
CA ALA A 48 -2.56 1.48 2.90
C ALA A 48 -3.59 0.36 3.10
N LEU A 49 -3.14 -0.90 3.12
CA LEU A 49 -4.00 -2.04 3.43
C LEU A 49 -4.57 -1.90 4.84
N LEU A 50 -3.75 -1.62 5.86
CA LEU A 50 -4.19 -1.41 7.24
C LEU A 50 -5.23 -0.29 7.39
N ALA A 51 -5.09 0.81 6.66
CA ALA A 51 -6.08 1.89 6.65
C ALA A 51 -7.42 1.42 6.04
N GLU A 52 -7.38 0.55 5.02
CA GLU A 52 -8.58 -0.07 4.44
C GLU A 52 -9.32 -0.98 5.45
N PHE A 53 -8.60 -1.65 6.37
CA PHE A 53 -9.22 -2.48 7.44
C PHE A 53 -10.08 -1.66 8.40
N GLU A 54 -9.70 -0.41 8.67
CA GLU A 54 -10.44 0.48 9.56
C GLU A 54 -11.65 1.12 8.86
N GLY A 55 -11.75 0.97 7.53
CA GLY A 55 -12.79 1.53 6.70
C GLY A 55 -14.18 0.87 6.87
N VAL A 56 -15.22 1.61 6.48
CA VAL A 56 -16.62 1.14 6.52
C VAL A 56 -16.83 -0.07 5.57
N GLY A 57 -16.02 -0.20 4.51
CA GLY A 57 -16.05 -1.35 3.58
C GLY A 57 -15.70 -2.69 4.23
N ALA A 58 -14.81 -2.72 5.23
CA ALA A 58 -14.48 -3.95 5.94
C ALA A 58 -15.66 -4.51 6.76
N ARG A 59 -16.63 -3.64 7.11
CA ARG A 59 -17.86 -3.96 7.86
C ARG A 59 -19.05 -4.31 6.97
N GLN A 60 -18.88 -4.29 5.65
CA GLN A 60 -19.95 -4.62 4.72
C GLN A 60 -20.05 -6.14 4.52
N ILE A 61 -21.26 -6.67 4.61
CA ILE A 61 -21.64 -8.02 4.20
C ILE A 61 -22.48 -7.88 2.93
N THR A 62 -22.03 -8.52 1.87
CA THR A 62 -22.75 -8.57 0.60
C THR A 62 -23.20 -10.00 0.33
N VAL A 63 -24.50 -10.18 0.15
CA VAL A 63 -25.11 -11.44 -0.28
C VAL A 63 -25.56 -11.27 -1.72
N ILE A 64 -25.06 -12.12 -2.61
CA ILE A 64 -25.47 -12.14 -4.01
C ILE A 64 -26.29 -13.40 -4.26
N ASN A 65 -27.49 -13.18 -4.81
CA ASN A 65 -28.37 -14.23 -5.26
C ASN A 65 -28.11 -14.56 -6.73
N SER A 66 -27.45 -15.69 -6.96
CA SER A 66 -27.24 -16.26 -8.30
C SER A 66 -28.26 -17.34 -8.68
N SER A 67 -29.28 -17.57 -7.84
CA SER A 67 -30.30 -18.59 -8.05
C SER A 67 -31.59 -17.99 -8.62
N GLU A 68 -32.42 -18.86 -9.21
CA GLU A 68 -33.80 -18.51 -9.59
C GLU A 68 -34.76 -18.41 -8.39
N GLN A 69 -34.35 -18.81 -7.19
CA GLN A 69 -35.14 -18.64 -5.96
C GLN A 69 -35.11 -17.22 -5.40
N ASP A 70 -36.21 -16.78 -4.79
CA ASP A 70 -36.40 -15.42 -4.26
C ASP A 70 -36.31 -15.37 -2.72
N TYR A 71 -35.11 -15.64 -2.19
CA TYR A 71 -34.87 -15.58 -0.74
C TYR A 71 -34.47 -14.18 -0.25
N ILE A 72 -34.11 -13.27 -1.17
CA ILE A 72 -33.97 -11.84 -0.87
C ILE A 72 -35.29 -11.19 -1.21
N ASN A 73 -36.09 -10.87 -0.20
CA ASN A 73 -37.40 -10.26 -0.37
C ASN A 73 -37.60 -9.17 0.69
N PRO A 74 -38.66 -8.34 0.58
CA PRO A 74 -38.93 -7.29 1.55
C PRO A 74 -39.00 -7.76 3.00
N ALA A 75 -39.56 -8.95 3.25
CA ALA A 75 -39.71 -9.50 4.60
C ALA A 75 -38.37 -9.95 5.20
N THR A 76 -37.51 -10.59 4.40
CA THR A 76 -36.17 -10.98 4.84
C THR A 76 -35.28 -9.76 5.03
N LEU A 77 -35.37 -8.74 4.16
CA LEU A 77 -34.67 -7.48 4.37
C LEU A 77 -35.11 -6.78 5.65
N ALA A 78 -36.43 -6.67 5.91
CA ALA A 78 -36.93 -6.06 7.13
C ALA A 78 -36.43 -6.78 8.38
N THR A 79 -36.38 -8.11 8.34
CA THR A 79 -35.83 -8.92 9.44
C THR A 79 -34.33 -8.66 9.64
N VAL A 80 -33.55 -8.61 8.55
CA VAL A 80 -32.10 -8.33 8.58
C VAL A 80 -31.80 -6.92 9.08
N ALA A 81 -32.58 -5.92 8.65
CA ALA A 81 -32.41 -4.53 9.05
C ALA A 81 -32.58 -4.32 10.57
N HIS A 82 -33.37 -5.17 11.24
CA HIS A 82 -33.59 -5.12 12.68
C HIS A 82 -32.66 -6.04 13.50
N LEU A 83 -31.73 -6.74 12.85
CA LEU A 83 -30.74 -7.54 13.58
C LEU A 83 -29.83 -6.63 14.42
N ARG A 84 -29.52 -7.08 15.64
CA ARG A 84 -28.57 -6.35 16.51
C ARG A 84 -27.20 -6.25 15.83
N GLY A 85 -26.66 -5.04 15.82
CA GLY A 85 -25.36 -4.75 15.21
C GLY A 85 -25.44 -4.38 13.72
N VAL A 86 -26.60 -4.50 13.06
CA VAL A 86 -26.80 -3.94 11.73
C VAL A 86 -27.04 -2.44 11.87
N GLN A 87 -26.21 -1.65 11.18
CA GLN A 87 -26.37 -0.21 11.10
C GLN A 87 -27.25 0.18 9.90
N GLN A 88 -27.09 -0.54 8.79
CA GLN A 88 -27.78 -0.25 7.54
C GLN A 88 -27.95 -1.51 6.71
N ALA A 89 -29.09 -1.66 6.04
CA ALA A 89 -29.33 -2.74 5.11
C ALA A 89 -30.10 -2.23 3.89
N ALA A 90 -29.64 -2.61 2.70
CA ALA A 90 -30.28 -2.27 1.45
C ALA A 90 -30.25 -3.45 0.48
N ALA A 91 -31.34 -3.67 -0.23
CA ALA A 91 -31.39 -4.66 -1.28
C ALA A 91 -31.43 -3.99 -2.67
N LEU A 92 -30.70 -4.57 -3.61
CA LEU A 92 -30.64 -4.13 -4.99
C LEU A 92 -31.33 -5.18 -5.87
N GLY A 93 -32.11 -4.69 -6.81
CA GLY A 93 -32.76 -5.48 -7.85
C GLY A 93 -31.85 -5.77 -9.03
N ARG A 94 -32.40 -6.48 -10.01
CA ARG A 94 -31.72 -6.75 -11.27
C ARG A 94 -31.37 -5.44 -11.99
N THR A 95 -30.12 -5.33 -12.41
CA THR A 95 -29.62 -4.19 -13.17
C THR A 95 -30.25 -4.11 -14.54
N THR A 96 -30.63 -2.91 -14.95
CA THR A 96 -31.09 -2.63 -16.32
C THR A 96 -30.24 -1.55 -16.93
N ASP A 97 -29.75 -1.74 -18.14
CA ASP A 97 -28.98 -0.72 -18.83
C ASP A 97 -29.88 0.38 -19.37
N VAL A 98 -29.51 1.63 -19.10
CA VAL A 98 -30.20 2.82 -19.58
C VAL A 98 -29.23 3.77 -20.27
N THR A 99 -29.78 4.59 -21.16
CA THR A 99 -29.06 5.63 -21.88
C THR A 99 -29.79 6.96 -21.75
N ASN A 100 -29.14 8.05 -22.12
CA ASN A 100 -29.79 9.35 -22.12
C ASN A 100 -30.86 9.37 -23.22
N GLY A 101 -32.13 9.61 -22.84
CA GLY A 101 -33.23 9.59 -23.81
C GLY A 101 -33.28 10.82 -24.72
N ALA A 102 -32.59 11.91 -24.36
CA ALA A 102 -32.51 13.13 -25.17
C ALA A 102 -31.28 13.17 -26.09
N ILE A 103 -30.22 12.42 -25.76
CA ILE A 103 -28.95 12.43 -26.49
C ILE A 103 -28.65 11.01 -26.98
N PRO A 104 -28.78 10.75 -28.30
CA PRO A 104 -28.42 9.47 -28.87
C PRO A 104 -26.92 9.16 -28.70
N GLY A 105 -26.59 7.87 -28.52
CA GLY A 105 -25.20 7.39 -28.53
C GLY A 105 -24.41 7.62 -27.23
N THR A 106 -25.07 7.90 -26.11
CA THR A 106 -24.41 7.88 -24.79
C THR A 106 -24.07 6.44 -24.37
N PRO A 107 -22.99 6.24 -23.60
CA PRO A 107 -22.67 4.93 -23.05
C PRO A 107 -23.81 4.37 -22.18
N ALA A 108 -24.03 3.06 -22.28
CA ALA A 108 -24.97 2.35 -21.42
C ALA A 108 -24.53 2.48 -19.96
N THR A 109 -25.46 2.88 -19.11
CA THR A 109 -25.23 3.11 -17.68
C THR A 109 -26.19 2.23 -16.88
N PRO A 110 -25.72 1.54 -15.84
CA PRO A 110 -26.57 0.65 -15.06
C PRO A 110 -27.60 1.44 -14.24
N LEU A 111 -28.83 0.94 -14.24
CA LEU A 111 -29.91 1.36 -13.36
C LEU A 111 -30.20 0.24 -12.35
N TRP A 112 -30.12 0.58 -11.07
CA TRP A 112 -30.41 -0.33 -9.95
C TRP A 112 -31.73 0.04 -9.28
N PRO A 113 -32.69 -0.91 -9.20
CA PRO A 113 -33.79 -0.81 -8.27
C PRO A 113 -33.28 -0.98 -6.85
N VAL A 114 -33.58 -0.05 -5.95
CA VAL A 114 -33.19 -0.12 -4.54
C VAL A 114 -34.43 -0.30 -3.69
N TYR A 115 -34.40 -1.32 -2.84
CA TYR A 115 -35.41 -1.56 -1.82
C TYR A 115 -34.83 -1.24 -0.43
N GLY A 116 -35.51 -0.36 0.31
CA GLY A 116 -35.05 0.22 1.57
C GLY A 116 -34.98 1.74 1.53
N GLU A 117 -34.39 2.35 2.56
CA GLU A 117 -34.16 3.80 2.59
C GLU A 117 -32.99 4.19 1.69
N ILE A 118 -33.31 4.72 0.51
CA ILE A 118 -32.32 5.17 -0.48
C ILE A 118 -31.39 6.24 0.12
N ALA A 119 -31.91 7.07 1.04
CA ALA A 119 -31.14 8.14 1.67
C ALA A 119 -29.94 7.61 2.48
N ASP A 120 -30.05 6.42 3.07
CA ASP A 120 -28.95 5.82 3.83
C ASP A 120 -27.80 5.39 2.92
N VAL A 121 -28.12 4.93 1.71
CA VAL A 121 -27.15 4.36 0.75
C VAL A 121 -26.57 5.45 -0.15
N ALA A 122 -27.41 6.43 -0.50
CA ALA A 122 -27.18 7.41 -1.54
C ALA A 122 -27.73 8.78 -1.07
N PRO A 123 -26.99 9.50 -0.22
CA PRO A 123 -27.41 10.81 0.24
C PRO A 123 -27.50 11.78 -0.96
N LEU A 124 -28.57 12.57 -0.97
CA LEU A 124 -28.85 13.51 -2.04
C LEU A 124 -27.90 14.72 -1.97
N VAL A 125 -27.34 15.06 -3.12
CA VAL A 125 -26.51 16.27 -3.31
C VAL A 125 -27.35 17.39 -3.91
N ALA A 126 -28.27 17.05 -4.83
CA ALA A 126 -29.13 18.01 -5.49
C ALA A 126 -30.49 17.40 -5.86
N GLY A 127 -31.52 18.24 -5.99
CA GLY A 127 -32.88 17.81 -6.34
C GLY A 127 -33.61 17.17 -5.16
N ARG A 128 -34.38 16.10 -5.43
CA ARG A 128 -35.21 15.41 -4.43
C ARG A 128 -35.11 13.89 -4.52
N ALA A 129 -35.62 13.21 -3.50
CA ALA A 129 -35.71 11.76 -3.48
C ALA A 129 -36.67 11.26 -4.59
N PRO A 130 -36.38 10.09 -5.18
CA PRO A 130 -37.19 9.53 -6.26
C PRO A 130 -38.52 8.97 -5.73
N GLY A 131 -39.62 9.35 -6.38
CA GLY A 131 -40.90 8.68 -6.28
C GLY A 131 -40.97 7.39 -7.12
N PRO A 132 -42.13 6.72 -7.16
CA PRO A 132 -42.34 5.56 -8.03
C PRO A 132 -42.12 5.92 -9.51
N GLY A 133 -41.31 5.14 -10.22
CA GLY A 133 -40.98 5.37 -11.63
C GLY A 133 -39.99 6.53 -11.88
N GLU A 134 -39.51 7.20 -10.85
CA GLU A 134 -38.52 8.28 -10.97
C GLU A 134 -37.11 7.78 -10.61
N ALA A 135 -36.10 8.48 -11.11
CA ALA A 135 -34.70 8.12 -10.97
C ALA A 135 -33.87 9.24 -10.34
N ILE A 136 -32.82 8.84 -9.63
CA ILE A 136 -31.73 9.72 -9.21
C ILE A 136 -30.42 9.25 -9.82
N ILE A 137 -29.57 10.21 -10.18
CA ILE A 137 -28.31 9.94 -10.89
C ILE A 137 -27.10 10.11 -9.97
N GLY A 138 -26.14 9.19 -10.08
CA GLY A 138 -24.87 9.29 -9.37
C GLY A 138 -23.98 10.40 -9.94
N VAL A 139 -23.11 10.95 -9.09
CA VAL A 139 -22.14 11.99 -9.48
C VAL A 139 -21.32 11.63 -10.73
N SER A 140 -20.85 10.39 -10.83
CA SER A 140 -20.01 9.94 -11.94
C SER A 140 -20.83 9.57 -13.18
N ALA A 141 -22.08 9.17 -12.99
CA ALA A 141 -23.01 8.85 -14.07
C ALA A 141 -23.47 10.10 -14.84
N LEU A 142 -23.54 11.26 -14.18
CA LEU A 142 -23.95 12.53 -14.77
C LEU A 142 -23.12 12.88 -16.02
N ASP A 143 -21.79 12.83 -15.88
CA ASP A 143 -20.86 13.12 -16.97
C ASP A 143 -20.90 12.06 -18.07
N ARG A 144 -20.97 10.77 -17.69
CA ARG A 144 -21.04 9.65 -18.64
C ARG A 144 -22.26 9.75 -19.56
N LEU A 145 -23.41 10.07 -18.98
CA LEU A 145 -24.67 10.27 -19.71
C LEU A 145 -24.81 11.67 -20.31
N ARG A 146 -23.78 12.53 -20.17
CA ARG A 146 -23.72 13.89 -20.71
C ARG A 146 -24.88 14.78 -20.25
N PHE A 147 -25.32 14.61 -19.01
CA PHE A 147 -26.28 15.50 -18.39
C PHE A 147 -25.57 16.78 -17.91
N ALA A 148 -26.10 17.96 -18.28
CA ALA A 148 -25.58 19.23 -17.76
C ALA A 148 -26.06 19.53 -16.33
N ALA A 149 -27.19 18.94 -15.93
CA ALA A 149 -27.84 19.07 -14.64
C ALA A 149 -28.62 17.77 -14.35
N PRO A 150 -28.98 17.46 -13.09
CA PRO A 150 -29.77 16.27 -12.74
C PRO A 150 -31.25 16.44 -13.12
N SER A 151 -31.49 16.65 -14.42
CA SER A 151 -32.80 16.92 -15.02
C SER A 151 -32.86 16.29 -16.40
N GLY A 152 -34.02 15.72 -16.75
CA GLY A 152 -34.25 15.05 -18.03
C GLY A 152 -34.76 13.63 -17.78
N PHE A 153 -34.49 12.71 -18.70
CA PHE A 153 -34.91 11.32 -18.56
C PHE A 153 -33.90 10.36 -19.16
N VAL A 154 -33.84 9.17 -18.59
CA VAL A 154 -33.11 8.04 -19.14
C VAL A 154 -34.08 7.03 -19.71
N GLN A 155 -33.64 6.30 -20.72
CA GLN A 155 -34.44 5.31 -21.40
C GLN A 155 -33.74 3.96 -21.39
N SER A 156 -34.48 2.92 -21.02
CA SER A 156 -34.07 1.53 -21.14
C SER A 156 -34.18 1.04 -22.58
N GLN A 157 -33.43 0.01 -22.94
CA GLN A 157 -33.56 -0.68 -24.24
C GLN A 157 -34.99 -1.19 -24.50
N ALA A 158 -35.74 -1.53 -23.45
CA ALA A 158 -37.14 -1.94 -23.55
C ALA A 158 -38.11 -0.76 -23.81
N GLY A 159 -37.61 0.46 -23.95
CA GLY A 159 -38.40 1.66 -24.23
C GLY A 159 -38.93 2.39 -23.00
N ALA A 160 -38.83 1.80 -21.80
CA ALA A 160 -39.24 2.42 -20.53
C ALA A 160 -38.41 3.68 -20.24
N GLN A 161 -39.09 4.76 -19.84
CA GLN A 161 -38.49 6.06 -19.55
C GLN A 161 -38.57 6.37 -18.07
N TYR A 162 -37.46 6.86 -17.51
CA TYR A 162 -37.35 7.24 -16.11
C TYR A 162 -36.88 8.70 -16.02
N PRO A 163 -37.72 9.62 -15.52
CA PRO A 163 -37.32 11.00 -15.30
C PRO A 163 -36.28 11.07 -14.17
N VAL A 164 -35.20 11.82 -14.41
CA VAL A 164 -34.15 12.10 -13.42
C VAL A 164 -34.55 13.32 -12.61
N VAL A 165 -34.75 13.14 -11.30
CA VAL A 165 -35.29 14.16 -10.39
C VAL A 165 -34.30 14.65 -9.34
N GLY A 166 -33.13 14.04 -9.28
CA GLY A 166 -32.11 14.36 -8.29
C GLY A 166 -30.78 13.69 -8.56
N MET A 167 -29.80 14.11 -7.78
CA MET A 167 -28.41 13.67 -7.84
C MET A 167 -27.98 13.19 -6.46
N PHE A 168 -27.26 12.08 -6.41
CA PHE A 168 -26.71 11.55 -5.17
C PHE A 168 -25.20 11.36 -5.26
N GLN A 169 -24.58 11.31 -4.09
CA GLN A 169 -23.19 10.92 -3.93
C GLN A 169 -23.10 9.88 -2.82
N ALA A 170 -23.08 8.62 -3.21
CA ALA A 170 -22.87 7.51 -2.30
C ALA A 170 -21.48 7.59 -1.69
N THR A 171 -21.40 7.34 -0.38
CA THR A 171 -20.15 7.27 0.39
C THR A 171 -19.77 5.82 0.65
N ALA A 172 -18.53 5.58 1.10
CA ALA A 172 -18.08 4.24 1.46
C ALA A 172 -19.09 3.50 2.38
N PRO A 173 -19.49 2.26 2.05
CA PRO A 173 -18.90 1.38 1.03
C PRO A 173 -19.74 1.25 -0.25
N PHE A 174 -20.64 2.19 -0.52
CA PHE A 174 -21.57 2.16 -1.66
C PHE A 174 -21.12 3.03 -2.85
N GLU A 175 -19.84 3.40 -2.89
CA GLU A 175 -19.30 4.34 -3.89
C GLU A 175 -19.46 3.82 -5.32
N ASP A 176 -19.56 2.51 -5.52
CA ASP A 176 -19.82 1.87 -6.81
C ASP A 176 -21.16 2.31 -7.42
N LEU A 177 -22.15 2.67 -6.60
CA LEU A 177 -23.43 3.16 -7.07
C LEU A 177 -23.33 4.54 -7.75
N ASN A 178 -22.29 5.32 -7.46
CA ASN A 178 -22.08 6.63 -8.09
C ASN A 178 -21.90 6.55 -9.61
N GLU A 179 -21.56 5.37 -10.13
CA GLU A 179 -21.37 5.14 -11.56
C GLU A 179 -22.67 4.93 -12.34
N GLY A 180 -23.81 4.86 -11.66
CA GLY A 180 -25.09 4.62 -12.31
C GLY A 180 -26.28 5.38 -11.74
N ILE A 181 -27.46 4.79 -11.89
CA ILE A 181 -28.74 5.40 -11.60
C ILE A 181 -29.50 4.53 -10.61
N LEU A 182 -30.19 5.15 -9.66
CA LEU A 182 -31.01 4.46 -8.68
C LEU A 182 -32.48 4.81 -8.90
N ILE A 183 -33.33 3.79 -8.84
CA ILE A 183 -34.78 3.94 -8.74
C ILE A 183 -35.28 3.27 -7.47
N ARG A 184 -36.47 3.65 -7.01
CA ARG A 184 -37.16 2.89 -5.98
C ARG A 184 -37.64 1.57 -6.57
N ALA A 185 -37.30 0.45 -5.93
CA ALA A 185 -37.83 -0.85 -6.30
C ALA A 185 -39.33 -0.93 -5.98
N GLU A 186 -40.11 -1.50 -6.91
CA GLU A 186 -41.51 -1.87 -6.70
C GLU A 186 -41.60 -3.20 -5.96
N ASP A 187 -42.76 -3.52 -5.35
CA ASP A 187 -42.91 -4.72 -4.51
C ASP A 187 -42.72 -6.04 -5.27
N ASP A 188 -42.97 -6.06 -6.59
CA ASP A 188 -42.74 -7.24 -7.46
C ASP A 188 -41.30 -7.29 -8.03
N THR A 189 -40.45 -6.33 -7.65
CA THR A 189 -39.08 -6.29 -8.15
C THR A 189 -38.25 -7.40 -7.52
N ARG A 190 -37.79 -8.32 -8.36
CA ARG A 190 -36.86 -9.36 -7.95
C ARG A 190 -35.53 -8.77 -7.45
N LEU A 191 -35.21 -9.03 -6.18
CA LEU A 191 -33.98 -8.57 -5.53
C LEU A 191 -32.85 -9.58 -5.74
N THR A 192 -31.71 -9.11 -6.21
CA THR A 192 -30.56 -9.94 -6.59
C THR A 192 -29.40 -9.81 -5.61
N GLN A 193 -29.32 -8.69 -4.89
CA GLN A 193 -28.21 -8.44 -3.98
C GLN A 193 -28.71 -7.82 -2.69
N LEU A 194 -28.20 -8.28 -1.55
CA LEU A 194 -28.44 -7.70 -0.24
C LEU A 194 -27.10 -7.18 0.30
N ARG A 195 -27.04 -5.89 0.65
CA ARG A 195 -25.87 -5.26 1.23
C ARG A 195 -26.21 -4.80 2.64
N VAL A 196 -25.40 -5.22 3.60
CA VAL A 196 -25.59 -4.94 5.02
C VAL A 196 -24.32 -4.34 5.57
N VAL A 197 -24.43 -3.22 6.27
CA VAL A 197 -23.33 -2.59 7.00
C VAL A 197 -23.50 -2.89 8.47
N VAL A 198 -22.49 -3.50 9.07
CA VAL A 198 -22.45 -3.80 10.50
C VAL A 198 -21.80 -2.63 11.23
N GLY A 199 -22.33 -2.24 12.40
CA GLY A 199 -21.78 -1.13 13.18
C GLY A 199 -20.36 -1.40 13.68
N GLU A 200 -20.06 -2.64 14.07
CA GLU A 200 -18.77 -3.04 14.66
C GLU A 200 -18.18 -4.29 14.00
N MET A 201 -16.86 -4.30 13.81
CA MET A 201 -16.14 -5.41 13.17
C MET A 201 -16.25 -6.74 13.92
N GLU A 202 -16.34 -6.71 15.26
CA GLU A 202 -16.47 -7.91 16.08
C GLU A 202 -17.78 -8.66 15.81
N ASN A 203 -18.84 -7.91 15.50
CA ASN A 203 -20.17 -8.45 15.26
C ASN A 203 -20.36 -9.01 13.84
N VAL A 204 -19.47 -8.70 12.89
CA VAL A 204 -19.60 -9.11 11.47
C VAL A 204 -19.83 -10.62 11.34
N ARG A 205 -19.08 -11.45 12.06
CA ARG A 205 -19.21 -12.92 11.97
C ARG A 205 -20.54 -13.41 12.55
N ALA A 206 -20.97 -12.84 13.69
CA ALA A 206 -22.24 -13.19 14.30
C ALA A 206 -23.43 -12.76 13.42
N THR A 207 -23.39 -11.54 12.90
CA THR A 207 -24.40 -10.99 11.97
C THR A 207 -24.43 -11.78 10.67
N GLN A 208 -23.28 -12.19 10.12
CA GLN A 208 -23.21 -13.05 8.95
C GLN A 208 -23.93 -14.39 9.17
N SER A 209 -23.67 -15.07 10.29
CA SER A 209 -24.37 -16.31 10.63
C SER A 209 -25.89 -16.09 10.79
N ALA A 210 -26.29 -14.97 11.39
CA ALA A 210 -27.70 -14.60 11.53
C ALA A 210 -28.37 -14.29 10.19
N ILE A 211 -27.68 -13.62 9.26
CA ILE A 211 -28.19 -13.35 7.91
C ILE A 211 -28.41 -14.68 7.16
N VAL A 212 -27.46 -15.61 7.24
CA VAL A 212 -27.61 -16.93 6.61
C VAL A 212 -28.81 -17.69 7.20
N SER A 213 -29.03 -17.61 8.52
CA SER A 213 -30.19 -18.26 9.16
C SER A 213 -31.53 -17.60 8.80
N VAL A 214 -31.55 -16.28 8.58
CA VAL A 214 -32.77 -15.54 8.19
C VAL A 214 -33.10 -15.76 6.73
N LEU A 215 -32.09 -15.76 5.84
CA LEU A 215 -32.29 -15.98 4.41
C LEU A 215 -32.61 -17.45 4.08
N ALA A 216 -32.13 -18.40 4.91
CA ALA A 216 -32.42 -19.84 4.83
C ALA A 216 -32.53 -20.39 3.39
N PRO A 217 -31.50 -20.22 2.54
CA PRO A 217 -31.57 -20.67 1.15
C PRO A 217 -31.70 -22.19 1.11
N GLN A 218 -32.56 -22.72 0.24
CA GLN A 218 -32.68 -24.17 0.07
C GLN A 218 -31.39 -24.80 -0.48
N ASP A 219 -30.64 -24.04 -1.28
CA ASP A 219 -29.30 -24.39 -1.78
C ASP A 219 -28.25 -23.38 -1.28
N ALA A 220 -27.52 -23.73 -0.22
CA ALA A 220 -26.45 -22.89 0.32
C ALA A 220 -25.29 -22.65 -0.66
N SER A 221 -25.09 -23.54 -1.65
CA SER A 221 -24.04 -23.42 -2.68
C SER A 221 -24.29 -22.31 -3.72
N LYS A 222 -25.55 -21.85 -3.84
CA LYS A 222 -25.94 -20.77 -4.78
C LYS A 222 -26.02 -19.40 -4.13
N MET A 223 -25.68 -19.31 -2.84
CA MET A 223 -25.52 -18.06 -2.11
C MET A 223 -24.04 -17.68 -2.10
N GLN A 224 -23.69 -16.61 -2.82
CA GLN A 224 -22.36 -16.03 -2.70
C GLN A 224 -22.39 -14.99 -1.58
N LEU A 225 -21.81 -15.35 -0.45
CA LEU A 225 -21.64 -14.42 0.65
C LEU A 225 -20.20 -13.88 0.63
N ARG A 226 -20.10 -12.56 0.46
CA ARG A 226 -18.83 -11.84 0.45
C ARG A 226 -18.85 -10.88 1.62
N SER A 227 -17.97 -11.09 2.60
CA SER A 227 -17.73 -10.09 3.64
C SER A 227 -16.51 -9.27 3.26
N GLY A 228 -16.54 -7.96 3.56
CA GLY A 228 -15.38 -7.08 3.43
C GLY A 228 -14.19 -7.66 4.19
N ARG A 229 -14.44 -8.20 5.39
CA ARG A 229 -13.47 -8.92 6.22
C ARG A 229 -12.75 -10.07 5.50
N ASP A 230 -13.43 -10.92 4.73
CA ASP A 230 -12.79 -12.09 4.08
C ASP A 230 -11.80 -11.66 2.98
N LEU A 231 -12.15 -10.63 2.19
CA LEU A 231 -11.27 -10.05 1.17
C LEU A 231 -10.01 -9.44 1.79
N VAL A 232 -10.23 -8.83 2.94
CA VAL A 232 -9.28 -8.09 3.74
C VAL A 232 -8.33 -9.08 4.46
N GLU A 233 -8.85 -10.17 5.05
CA GLU A 233 -8.05 -11.28 5.60
C GLU A 233 -7.20 -11.99 4.51
N GLN A 234 -7.76 -12.21 3.32
CA GLN A 234 -6.99 -12.72 2.18
C GLN A 234 -5.87 -11.75 1.77
N ALA A 235 -6.16 -10.45 1.70
CA ALA A 235 -5.14 -9.43 1.44
C ALA A 235 -4.04 -9.41 2.50
N PHE A 236 -4.34 -9.69 3.77
CA PHE A 236 -3.32 -9.84 4.82
C PHE A 236 -2.43 -11.05 4.62
N THR A 237 -2.98 -12.20 4.24
CA THR A 237 -2.15 -13.40 3.99
C THR A 237 -1.18 -13.14 2.83
N LEU A 238 -1.66 -12.50 1.76
CA LEU A 238 -0.84 -12.09 0.62
C LEU A 238 0.15 -10.96 0.98
N GLY A 239 -0.26 -10.01 1.81
CA GLY A 239 0.57 -8.92 2.32
C GLY A 239 1.70 -9.43 3.21
N GLY A 240 1.42 -10.40 4.08
CA GLY A 240 2.39 -11.08 4.94
C GLY A 240 3.45 -11.83 4.13
N LEU A 241 3.05 -12.53 3.07
CA LEU A 241 3.99 -13.14 2.12
C LEU A 241 4.87 -12.08 1.45
N THR A 242 4.26 -10.98 0.98
CA THR A 242 4.98 -9.87 0.34
C THR A 242 5.97 -9.19 1.31
N ALA A 243 5.61 -9.05 2.58
CA ALA A 243 6.49 -8.53 3.63
C ALA A 243 7.64 -9.49 3.94
N GLN A 244 7.39 -10.80 3.98
CA GLN A 244 8.43 -11.81 4.15
C GLN A 244 9.43 -11.81 2.99
N PHE A 245 8.94 -11.76 1.74
CA PHE A 245 9.81 -11.62 0.57
C PHE A 245 10.59 -10.30 0.61
N GLY A 246 9.94 -9.18 0.98
CA GLY A 246 10.60 -7.89 1.15
C GLY A 246 11.75 -7.92 2.16
N ARG A 247 11.56 -8.58 3.31
CA ARG A 247 12.62 -8.77 4.32
C ARG A 247 13.77 -9.63 3.78
N ALA A 248 13.47 -10.73 3.10
CA ALA A 248 14.49 -11.60 2.51
C ALA A 248 15.31 -10.86 1.44
N THR A 249 14.66 -10.12 0.54
CA THR A 249 15.34 -9.30 -0.47
C THR A 249 16.18 -8.21 0.17
N PHE A 250 15.70 -7.56 1.22
CA PHE A 250 16.45 -6.55 1.95
C PHE A 250 17.72 -7.10 2.59
N LEU A 251 17.64 -8.26 3.25
CA LEU A 251 18.80 -8.95 3.81
C LEU A 251 19.81 -9.34 2.71
N LEU A 252 19.33 -9.76 1.55
CA LEU A 252 20.17 -10.05 0.39
C LEU A 252 20.89 -8.79 -0.11
N ILE A 253 20.19 -7.66 -0.26
CA ILE A 253 20.78 -6.38 -0.67
C ILE A 253 21.86 -5.93 0.31
N LEU A 254 21.59 -6.02 1.61
CA LEU A 254 22.57 -5.68 2.64
C LEU A 254 23.77 -6.65 2.62
N GLY A 255 23.54 -7.95 2.45
CA GLY A 255 24.59 -8.97 2.39
C GLY A 255 25.51 -8.79 1.18
N VAL A 256 24.93 -8.58 -0.01
CA VAL A 256 25.67 -8.29 -1.24
C VAL A 256 26.42 -6.96 -1.11
N GLY A 257 25.77 -5.93 -0.58
CA GLY A 257 26.39 -4.64 -0.27
C GLY A 257 27.59 -4.77 0.68
N ALA A 258 27.45 -5.56 1.75
CA ALA A 258 28.52 -5.84 2.70
C ALA A 258 29.72 -6.50 2.03
N LEU A 259 29.47 -7.47 1.15
CA LEU A 259 30.51 -8.17 0.40
C LEU A 259 31.28 -7.19 -0.50
N PHE A 260 30.57 -6.34 -1.24
CA PHE A 260 31.21 -5.31 -2.07
C PHE A 260 32.01 -4.31 -1.25
N VAL A 261 31.48 -3.80 -0.13
CA VAL A 261 32.23 -2.91 0.77
C VAL A 261 33.49 -3.61 1.27
N SER A 262 33.39 -4.85 1.75
CA SER A 262 34.54 -5.62 2.22
C SER A 262 35.62 -5.78 1.14
N SER A 263 35.23 -6.12 -0.09
CA SER A 263 36.16 -6.25 -1.23
C SER A 263 36.85 -4.92 -1.56
N VAL A 264 36.11 -3.80 -1.58
CA VAL A 264 36.68 -2.47 -1.84
C VAL A 264 37.66 -2.06 -0.74
N VAL A 265 37.29 -2.27 0.53
CA VAL A 265 38.16 -1.93 1.68
C VAL A 265 39.41 -2.82 1.68
N LEU A 266 39.27 -4.11 1.38
CA LEU A 266 40.41 -5.02 1.26
C LEU A 266 41.37 -4.55 0.16
N SER A 267 40.83 -4.15 -1.00
CA SER A 267 41.64 -3.60 -2.09
C SER A 267 42.38 -2.33 -1.67
N ASP A 268 41.71 -1.37 -1.00
CA ASP A 268 42.35 -0.13 -0.51
C ASP A 268 43.47 -0.42 0.51
N VAL A 269 43.22 -1.35 1.43
CA VAL A 269 44.22 -1.80 2.42
C VAL A 269 45.45 -2.40 1.73
N LEU A 270 45.25 -3.23 0.71
CA LEU A 270 46.34 -3.89 -0.01
C LEU A 270 47.17 -2.89 -0.82
N VAL A 271 46.53 -1.93 -1.48
CA VAL A 271 47.21 -0.85 -2.21
C VAL A 271 47.99 0.06 -1.24
N ARG A 272 47.43 0.36 -0.06
CA ARG A 272 48.04 1.25 0.94
C ARG A 272 48.88 0.53 1.99
N ARG A 273 49.24 -0.74 1.76
CA ARG A 273 49.94 -1.59 2.73
C ARG A 273 51.20 -0.93 3.31
N ARG A 274 52.00 -0.24 2.49
CA ARG A 274 53.24 0.43 2.92
C ARG A 274 52.99 1.59 3.90
N ASP A 275 51.96 2.40 3.65
CA ASP A 275 51.64 3.53 4.53
C ASP A 275 51.08 3.02 5.88
N LEU A 276 50.23 2.00 5.85
CA LEU A 276 49.72 1.35 7.06
C LEU A 276 50.86 0.68 7.86
N GLY A 277 51.81 0.02 7.17
CA GLY A 277 53.00 -0.57 7.78
C GLY A 277 53.91 0.48 8.43
N ARG A 278 54.11 1.62 7.77
CA ARG A 278 54.87 2.76 8.32
C ARG A 278 54.20 3.33 9.58
N ARG A 279 52.88 3.49 9.58
CA ARG A 279 52.13 3.93 10.78
C ARG A 279 52.29 2.95 11.95
N ARG A 280 52.29 1.65 11.69
CA ARG A 280 52.56 0.63 12.72
C ARG A 280 53.99 0.70 13.25
N ALA A 281 54.98 0.90 12.38
CA ALA A 281 56.38 1.01 12.77
C ALA A 281 56.66 2.23 13.67
N LEU A 282 55.88 3.30 13.50
CA LEU A 282 55.90 4.51 14.33
C LEU A 282 55.13 4.37 15.66
N GLY A 283 54.66 3.17 16.01
CA GLY A 283 54.01 2.90 17.30
C GLY A 283 52.47 2.98 17.32
N CYS A 284 51.81 3.06 16.16
CA CYS A 284 50.34 3.00 16.10
C CYS A 284 49.83 1.61 16.54
N SER A 285 48.94 1.57 17.54
CA SER A 285 48.35 0.31 18.02
C SER A 285 47.45 -0.34 16.97
N ARG A 286 47.30 -1.67 17.01
CA ARG A 286 46.42 -2.42 16.09
C ARG A 286 44.99 -1.89 16.13
N ALA A 287 44.47 -1.63 17.33
CA ALA A 287 43.13 -1.07 17.53
C ALA A 287 42.98 0.32 16.91
N SER A 288 43.99 1.19 17.04
CA SER A 288 43.95 2.53 16.41
C SER A 288 43.96 2.45 14.89
N LEU A 289 44.70 1.49 14.32
CA LEU A 289 44.74 1.28 12.87
C LEU A 289 43.43 0.73 12.33
N VAL A 290 42.81 -0.24 13.03
CA VAL A 290 41.46 -0.72 12.70
C VAL A 290 40.46 0.42 12.77
N ALA A 291 40.46 1.19 13.86
CA ALA A 291 39.56 2.32 14.04
C ALA A 291 39.73 3.38 12.94
N LEU A 292 40.96 3.66 12.50
CA LEU A 292 41.24 4.60 11.42
C LEU A 292 40.65 4.12 10.07
N VAL A 293 40.85 2.85 9.73
CA VAL A 293 40.33 2.28 8.48
C VAL A 293 38.80 2.26 8.49
N VAL A 294 38.19 1.78 9.58
CA VAL A 294 36.74 1.76 9.75
C VAL A 294 36.17 3.17 9.68
N ALA A 295 36.68 4.12 10.46
CA ALA A 295 36.18 5.50 10.50
C ALA A 295 36.24 6.20 9.14
N ARG A 296 37.29 5.94 8.34
CA ARG A 296 37.40 6.46 6.97
C ARG A 296 36.28 5.95 6.07
N ASN A 297 35.99 4.65 6.13
CA ASN A 297 34.96 4.03 5.31
C ASN A 297 33.56 4.43 5.78
N VAL A 298 33.34 4.58 7.09
CA VAL A 298 32.09 5.10 7.65
C VAL A 298 31.85 6.54 7.20
N ALA A 299 32.88 7.39 7.21
CA ALA A 299 32.74 8.77 6.71
C ALA A 299 32.29 8.81 5.25
N ALA A 300 32.85 7.95 4.40
CA ALA A 300 32.42 7.78 3.02
C ALA A 300 30.99 7.20 2.92
N GLY A 301 30.67 6.21 3.76
CA GLY A 301 29.37 5.58 3.84
C GLY A 301 28.25 6.55 4.25
N ILE A 302 28.52 7.51 5.15
CA ILE A 302 27.57 8.56 5.54
C ILE A 302 27.20 9.42 4.33
N VAL A 303 28.20 9.83 3.54
CA VAL A 303 27.97 10.61 2.31
C VAL A 303 27.19 9.78 1.30
N GLY A 304 27.57 8.51 1.12
CA GLY A 304 26.86 7.56 0.26
C GLY A 304 25.39 7.39 0.64
N ALA A 305 25.12 7.09 1.92
CA ALA A 305 23.77 6.91 2.45
C ALA A 305 22.93 8.18 2.27
N ALA A 306 23.48 9.36 2.59
CA ALA A 306 22.77 10.63 2.39
C ALA A 306 22.37 10.83 0.92
N ILE A 307 23.30 10.63 -0.02
CA ILE A 307 23.02 10.75 -1.45
C ILE A 307 21.98 9.71 -1.90
N GLY A 308 22.14 8.45 -1.51
CA GLY A 308 21.22 7.36 -1.86
C GLY A 308 19.79 7.61 -1.36
N CYS A 309 19.65 8.07 -0.11
CA CYS A 309 18.36 8.45 0.48
C CYS A 309 17.75 9.66 -0.24
N LEU A 310 18.53 10.70 -0.54
CA LEU A 310 18.04 11.89 -1.25
C LEU A 310 17.54 11.53 -2.66
N ILE A 311 18.27 10.70 -3.39
CA ILE A 311 17.86 10.22 -4.71
C ILE A 311 16.56 9.40 -4.61
N ALA A 312 16.47 8.49 -3.64
CA ALA A 312 15.28 7.68 -3.43
C ALA A 312 14.04 8.54 -3.10
N LEU A 313 14.20 9.54 -2.22
CA LEU A 313 13.13 10.48 -1.87
C LEU A 313 12.71 11.35 -3.05
N GLY A 314 13.67 11.86 -3.83
CA GLY A 314 13.39 12.67 -5.02
C GLY A 314 12.62 11.90 -6.09
N LEU A 315 12.96 10.62 -6.30
CA LEU A 315 12.20 9.73 -7.18
C LEU A 315 10.83 9.36 -6.58
N GLY A 316 10.76 9.11 -5.27
CA GLY A 316 9.51 8.85 -4.55
C GLY A 316 8.50 9.98 -4.71
N ALA A 317 8.95 11.22 -4.52
CA ALA A 317 8.14 12.43 -4.68
C ALA A 317 7.53 12.57 -6.09
N ARG A 318 8.26 12.17 -7.14
CA ARG A 318 7.74 12.16 -8.52
C ARG A 318 6.70 11.09 -8.77
N SER A 319 6.84 9.94 -8.12
CA SER A 319 5.89 8.83 -8.22
C SER A 319 4.69 8.92 -7.28
N GLY A 320 4.63 9.93 -6.40
CA GLY A 320 3.55 10.10 -5.42
C GLY A 320 3.62 9.14 -4.22
N VAL A 321 4.61 8.25 -4.15
CA VAL A 321 4.80 7.28 -3.06
C VAL A 321 6.06 7.65 -2.28
N LEU A 322 5.87 8.26 -1.11
CA LEU A 322 6.95 8.66 -0.22
C LEU A 322 7.08 7.64 0.94
N PRO A 323 8.23 6.98 1.10
CA PRO A 323 8.43 6.11 2.25
C PRO A 323 8.44 6.93 3.56
N PRO A 324 7.94 6.37 4.68
CA PRO A 324 7.94 7.05 5.97
C PRO A 324 9.36 7.48 6.40
N VAL A 325 9.48 8.65 7.00
CA VAL A 325 10.80 9.19 7.44
C VAL A 325 11.50 8.24 8.42
N SER A 326 10.75 7.59 9.30
CA SER A 326 11.26 6.56 10.22
C SER A 326 11.92 5.39 9.48
N PHE A 327 11.34 4.95 8.37
CA PHE A 327 11.88 3.89 7.53
C PHE A 327 13.17 4.33 6.83
N VAL A 328 13.21 5.55 6.31
CA VAL A 328 14.41 6.12 5.67
C VAL A 328 15.59 6.16 6.64
N VAL A 329 15.35 6.64 7.86
CA VAL A 329 16.36 6.70 8.91
C VAL A 329 16.82 5.28 9.30
N ALA A 330 15.89 4.33 9.45
CA ALA A 330 16.23 2.96 9.78
C ALA A 330 17.12 2.29 8.71
N VAL A 331 16.82 2.48 7.42
CA VAL A 331 17.63 1.95 6.32
C VAL A 331 19.03 2.58 6.31
N ALA A 332 19.13 3.90 6.49
CA ALA A 332 20.42 4.59 6.54
C ALA A 332 21.29 4.11 7.71
N VAL A 333 20.71 3.99 8.91
CA VAL A 333 21.40 3.47 10.10
C VAL A 333 21.88 2.05 9.87
N LEU A 334 21.02 1.18 9.33
CA LEU A 334 21.37 -0.21 9.11
C LEU A 334 22.46 -0.36 8.04
N ALA A 335 22.39 0.41 6.95
CA ALA A 335 23.45 0.42 5.93
C ALA A 335 24.80 0.88 6.50
N LEU A 336 24.81 1.84 7.43
CA LEU A 336 26.02 2.27 8.13
C LEU A 336 26.56 1.19 9.08
N ILE A 337 25.69 0.51 9.82
CA ILE A 337 26.08 -0.64 10.65
C ILE A 337 26.70 -1.74 9.77
N THR A 338 26.06 -2.07 8.64
CA THR A 338 26.59 -3.01 7.66
C THR A 338 27.94 -2.57 7.11
N CYS A 339 28.12 -1.28 6.82
CA CYS A 339 29.40 -0.72 6.37
C CYS A 339 30.50 -0.90 7.43
N ILE A 340 30.20 -0.62 8.71
CA ILE A 340 31.11 -0.85 9.83
C ILE A 340 31.50 -2.33 9.88
N LEU A 341 30.52 -3.24 9.94
CA LEU A 341 30.74 -4.68 10.04
C LEU A 341 31.53 -5.23 8.84
N ALA A 342 31.21 -4.78 7.63
CA ALA A 342 31.91 -5.20 6.40
C ALA A 342 33.36 -4.71 6.34
N SER A 343 33.66 -3.55 6.93
CA SER A 343 35.01 -2.98 6.92
C SER A 343 35.94 -3.56 8.00
N LEU A 344 35.38 -4.22 9.03
CA LEU A 344 36.15 -4.79 10.14
C LEU A 344 37.11 -5.92 9.70
N PRO A 345 36.70 -6.97 8.97
CA PRO A 345 37.60 -8.07 8.62
C PRO A 345 38.83 -7.62 7.82
N PRO A 346 38.70 -6.80 6.75
CA PRO A 346 39.86 -6.27 6.04
C PRO A 346 40.74 -5.35 6.90
N ALA A 347 40.14 -4.55 7.80
CA ALA A 347 40.89 -3.66 8.69
C ALA A 347 41.71 -4.45 9.73
N VAL A 348 41.12 -5.50 10.32
CA VAL A 348 41.80 -6.40 11.25
C VAL A 348 42.92 -7.14 10.55
N PHE A 349 42.68 -7.62 9.32
CA PHE A 349 43.70 -8.23 8.48
C PHE A 349 44.88 -7.28 8.21
N ALA A 350 44.62 -6.00 7.93
CA ALA A 350 45.65 -4.98 7.77
C ALA A 350 46.50 -4.81 9.03
N ALA A 351 45.85 -4.73 10.19
CA ALA A 351 46.49 -4.43 11.47
C ALA A 351 47.39 -5.56 11.98
N HIS A 352 47.12 -6.80 11.60
CA HIS A 352 47.90 -7.98 12.00
C HIS A 352 49.10 -8.27 11.09
N ARG A 353 49.25 -7.58 9.96
CA ARG A 353 50.43 -7.71 9.10
C ARG A 353 51.70 -7.21 9.81
N ASP A 354 52.79 -7.93 9.59
CA ASP A 354 54.11 -7.56 10.11
C ASP A 354 54.70 -6.38 9.32
N PRO A 355 54.94 -5.21 9.95
CA PRO A 355 55.45 -4.02 9.29
C PRO A 355 56.83 -4.25 8.66
N VAL A 356 57.66 -5.12 9.24
CA VAL A 356 59.01 -5.40 8.70
C VAL A 356 58.90 -6.14 7.37
N ARG A 357 58.02 -7.14 7.27
CA ARG A 357 57.72 -7.84 6.00
C ARG A 357 57.11 -6.90 4.95
N VAL A 358 56.25 -5.98 5.35
CA VAL A 358 55.57 -5.05 4.41
C VAL A 358 56.53 -4.01 3.83
N LEU A 359 57.58 -3.61 4.55
CA LEU A 359 58.57 -2.63 4.09
C LEU A 359 59.72 -3.25 3.28
N ARG A 360 60.00 -4.55 3.43
CA ARG A 360 61.05 -5.28 2.70
C ARG A 360 60.65 -5.78 1.30
N THR A 361 59.38 -5.66 0.92
CA THR A 361 58.91 -6.09 -0.40
C THR A 361 59.00 -4.93 -1.41
N PRO A 362 59.71 -5.10 -2.56
CA PRO A 362 59.92 -4.05 -3.56
C PRO A 362 58.60 -3.56 -4.18
#